data_AF-A0A6P2DLI0-F1
#
_entry.id   AF-A0A6P2DLI0-F1
#
_cell.length_a   1.000
_cell.length_b   1.000
_cell.length_c   1.000
_cell.angle_alpha   90.00
_cell.angle_beta   90.00
_cell.angle_gamma   90.00
#
_symmetry.space_group_name_H-M   'P 1'
#
loop_
_entity.id
_entity.type
_entity.pdbx_description
1 polymer ?
#
loop_
_entity_poly.entity_id
_entity_poly.type
_entity_poly.pdbx_seq_one_letter_code
_entity_poly.pdbx_strand_id
1 'polypeptide(L)'
;MNRIILLLVAMAGPGFAAKADEPKSDKQQATAKALETFAGSWEIVKVSPEGAAKDAKRLVFKKDGTYAAVGEANKELWGGTFEIDPTATPKVWDHRSHDGKKKGTDVLGIYELDGDSLKVACVVGQWKGKEWTGKARPRGSIRKTRTW
;
A
#
# COMPACT_ATOMS: atom_id res chain seq x y z
N MET A 1 -13.31 14.55 2.07
CA MET A 1 -13.76 13.48 1.16
C MET A 1 -12.57 13.12 0.30
N ASN A 2 -11.97 11.96 0.54
CA ASN A 2 -10.53 11.76 0.34
C ASN A 2 -10.27 10.75 -0.78
N ARG A 3 -9.28 11.00 -1.65
CA ARG A 3 -9.28 10.52 -3.04
C ARG A 3 -7.99 9.80 -3.47
N ILE A 4 -8.10 8.58 -4.04
CA ILE A 4 -6.98 7.70 -4.49
C ILE A 4 -6.76 7.59 -6.01
N ILE A 5 -5.47 7.48 -6.42
CA ILE A 5 -4.97 7.11 -7.77
C ILE A 5 -3.97 5.93 -7.69
N LEU A 6 -4.13 4.91 -8.56
CA LEU A 6 -3.21 3.74 -8.72
C LEU A 6 -2.41 3.76 -10.03
N LEU A 7 -1.16 3.28 -10.02
CA LEU A 7 -0.27 3.06 -11.19
C LEU A 7 0.74 1.91 -10.95
N LEU A 8 1.19 1.23 -12.02
CA LEU A 8 1.91 -0.07 -11.96
C LEU A 8 3.19 -0.07 -12.83
N VAL A 9 4.38 -0.08 -12.23
CA VAL A 9 5.71 0.03 -12.91
C VAL A 9 6.72 -0.94 -12.27
N ALA A 10 7.64 -1.52 -13.06
CA ALA A 10 8.57 -2.58 -12.62
C ALA A 10 10.03 -2.11 -12.38
N MET A 11 10.74 -2.67 -11.37
CA MET A 11 12.13 -3.22 -11.40
C MET A 11 12.81 -3.31 -10.00
N ALA A 12 13.81 -4.22 -9.84
CA ALA A 12 14.62 -4.64 -8.66
C ALA A 12 15.06 -3.56 -7.62
N GLY A 13 15.48 -3.86 -6.36
CA GLY A 13 15.99 -5.09 -5.67
C GLY A 13 16.06 -4.97 -4.10
N PRO A 14 16.86 -5.77 -3.34
CA PRO A 14 16.45 -6.31 -2.00
C PRO A 14 17.27 -5.99 -0.70
N GLY A 15 16.66 -6.25 0.49
CA GLY A 15 17.29 -6.48 1.82
C GLY A 15 17.11 -5.39 2.91
N PHE A 16 17.25 -5.63 4.24
CA PHE A 16 17.17 -6.86 5.08
C PHE A 16 16.64 -6.57 6.54
N ALA A 17 16.74 -7.49 7.54
CA ALA A 17 16.00 -7.44 8.83
C ALA A 17 16.78 -7.79 10.14
N ALA A 18 16.29 -7.28 11.29
CA ALA A 18 16.50 -7.75 12.69
C ALA A 18 15.38 -7.22 13.63
N LYS A 19 15.22 -7.75 14.86
CA LYS A 19 14.19 -7.34 15.85
C LYS A 19 14.65 -7.55 17.30
N ALA A 20 14.49 -6.54 18.17
CA ALA A 20 14.59 -6.63 19.64
C ALA A 20 13.62 -5.62 20.31
N ASP A 21 13.45 -5.70 21.63
CA ASP A 21 12.60 -4.77 22.40
C ASP A 21 13.34 -3.43 22.64
N GLU A 22 13.35 -2.61 21.60
CA GLU A 22 14.01 -1.30 21.57
C GLU A 22 13.02 -0.17 21.93
N PRO A 23 13.47 0.98 22.47
CA PRO A 23 12.64 2.19 22.51
C PRO A 23 12.17 2.45 21.08
N LYS A 24 10.86 2.30 20.81
CA LYS A 24 10.26 2.16 19.47
C LYS A 24 11.10 2.91 18.44
N SER A 25 11.96 2.16 17.72
CA SER A 25 12.99 2.71 16.82
C SER A 25 12.40 3.88 16.03
N ASP A 26 13.16 4.95 15.75
CA ASP A 26 12.62 6.19 15.15
C ASP A 26 11.65 5.93 13.98
N LYS A 27 11.93 4.88 13.20
CA LYS A 27 11.04 4.28 12.20
C LYS A 27 9.68 3.79 12.72
N GLN A 28 9.62 2.97 13.77
CA GLN A 28 8.37 2.55 14.41
C GLN A 28 7.55 3.74 14.96
N GLN A 29 8.20 4.75 15.57
CA GLN A 29 7.48 5.94 16.04
C GLN A 29 6.96 6.79 14.87
N ALA A 30 7.75 6.92 13.79
CA ALA A 30 7.31 7.56 12.55
C ALA A 30 6.16 6.80 11.88
N THR A 31 6.23 5.46 11.80
CA THR A 31 5.16 4.59 11.30
C THR A 31 3.88 4.75 12.12
N ALA A 32 3.96 4.80 13.45
CA ALA A 32 2.78 5.04 14.30
C ALA A 32 2.12 6.40 13.99
N LYS A 33 2.91 7.48 13.89
CA LYS A 33 2.42 8.81 13.50
C LYS A 33 1.82 8.84 12.09
N ALA A 34 2.44 8.15 11.14
CA ALA A 34 1.92 8.04 9.77
C ALA A 34 0.63 7.21 9.71
N LEU A 35 0.49 6.17 10.53
CA LEU A 35 -0.74 5.39 10.65
C LEU A 35 -1.90 6.23 11.19
N GLU A 36 -1.65 7.31 11.94
CA GLU A 36 -2.72 8.17 12.44
C GLU A 36 -3.43 8.97 11.34
N THR A 37 -2.70 9.33 10.29
CA THR A 37 -3.22 10.06 9.12
C THR A 37 -3.54 9.14 7.94
N PHE A 38 -2.90 7.98 7.86
CA PHE A 38 -3.14 6.97 6.82
C PHE A 38 -4.37 6.09 7.13
N ALA A 39 -4.57 5.70 8.40
CA ALA A 39 -5.74 4.94 8.81
C ALA A 39 -7.00 5.80 8.68
N GLY A 40 -8.00 5.28 7.99
CA GLY A 40 -9.16 6.05 7.58
C GLY A 40 -9.90 5.41 6.41
N SER A 41 -10.89 6.13 5.91
CA SER A 41 -11.79 5.70 4.85
C SER A 41 -11.52 6.53 3.59
N TRP A 42 -11.00 5.89 2.55
CA TRP A 42 -10.52 6.53 1.33
C TRP A 42 -11.37 6.12 0.13
N GLU A 43 -11.83 7.09 -0.63
CA GLU A 43 -12.60 6.88 -1.86
C GLU A 43 -11.66 6.68 -3.04
N ILE A 44 -11.95 5.68 -3.85
CA ILE A 44 -11.19 5.35 -5.05
C ILE A 44 -11.72 6.23 -6.19
N VAL A 45 -10.95 7.26 -6.59
CA VAL A 45 -11.38 8.16 -7.68
C VAL A 45 -10.72 7.86 -9.01
N LYS A 46 -9.60 7.15 -9.01
CA LYS A 46 -8.88 6.76 -10.22
C LYS A 46 -8.12 5.46 -9.96
N VAL A 47 -8.13 4.59 -10.96
CA VAL A 47 -7.41 3.32 -10.94
C VAL A 47 -6.68 3.19 -12.25
N SER A 48 -5.40 2.82 -12.22
CA SER A 48 -4.68 2.42 -13.42
C SER A 48 -3.80 1.18 -13.12
N PRO A 49 -3.90 0.10 -13.91
CA PRO A 49 -4.82 -0.08 -15.05
C PRO A 49 -6.29 -0.12 -14.60
N GLU A 50 -7.21 0.19 -15.53
CA GLU A 50 -8.64 0.14 -15.28
C GLU A 50 -9.06 -1.26 -14.83
N GLY A 51 -9.99 -1.35 -13.86
CA GLY A 51 -10.39 -2.62 -13.24
C GLY A 51 -9.45 -3.18 -12.16
N ALA A 52 -8.28 -2.58 -11.86
CA ALA A 52 -7.39 -3.11 -10.80
C ALA A 52 -8.00 -3.08 -9.38
N ALA A 53 -8.97 -2.19 -9.12
CA ALA A 53 -9.75 -2.16 -7.88
C ALA A 53 -10.96 -3.11 -7.89
N LYS A 54 -11.26 -3.73 -9.04
CA LYS A 54 -12.54 -4.43 -9.31
C LYS A 54 -13.72 -3.49 -8.99
N ASP A 55 -14.75 -4.01 -8.34
CA ASP A 55 -15.95 -3.27 -7.93
C ASP A 55 -15.77 -2.43 -6.65
N ALA A 56 -14.55 -2.35 -6.10
CA ALA A 56 -14.30 -1.57 -4.89
C ALA A 56 -14.43 -0.07 -5.19
N LYS A 57 -15.25 0.61 -4.39
CA LYS A 57 -15.45 2.07 -4.41
C LYS A 57 -14.59 2.78 -3.36
N ARG A 58 -14.23 2.08 -2.28
CA ARG A 58 -13.46 2.63 -1.14
C ARG A 58 -12.50 1.61 -0.54
N LEU A 59 -11.39 2.10 0.01
CA LEU A 59 -10.50 1.34 0.90
C LEU A 59 -10.61 1.89 2.33
N VAL A 60 -10.78 1.00 3.30
CA VAL A 60 -10.78 1.31 4.73
C VAL A 60 -9.51 0.73 5.33
N PHE A 61 -8.59 1.58 5.79
CA PHE A 61 -7.37 1.19 6.50
C PHE A 61 -7.56 1.38 8.00
N LYS A 62 -7.25 0.37 8.80
CA LYS A 62 -7.33 0.42 10.27
C LYS A 62 -5.95 0.56 10.90
N LYS A 63 -5.90 1.12 12.11
CA LYS A 63 -4.65 1.28 12.90
C LYS A 63 -4.04 -0.06 13.36
N ASP A 64 -4.77 -1.17 13.25
CA ASP A 64 -4.30 -2.53 13.55
C ASP A 64 -3.48 -3.17 12.41
N GLY A 65 -3.24 -2.45 11.30
CA GLY A 65 -2.55 -2.96 10.12
C GLY A 65 -3.43 -3.80 9.20
N THR A 66 -4.76 -3.84 9.40
CA THR A 66 -5.71 -4.48 8.48
C THR A 66 -6.38 -3.46 7.57
N TYR A 67 -6.76 -3.90 6.37
CA TYR A 67 -7.52 -3.09 5.43
C TYR A 67 -8.65 -3.89 4.76
N ALA A 68 -9.71 -3.19 4.38
CA ALA A 68 -10.87 -3.73 3.69
C ALA A 68 -11.20 -2.90 2.44
N ALA A 69 -11.42 -3.56 1.32
CA ALA A 69 -11.93 -2.96 0.09
C ALA A 69 -13.45 -3.14 0.05
N VAL A 70 -14.15 -2.02 -0.06
CA VAL A 70 -15.61 -1.94 0.07
C VAL A 70 -16.22 -1.52 -1.26
N GLY A 71 -17.18 -2.29 -1.74
CA GLY A 71 -17.93 -2.03 -2.97
C GLY A 71 -19.21 -1.22 -2.74
N GLU A 72 -20.16 -1.40 -3.64
CA GLU A 72 -21.51 -0.82 -3.50
C GLU A 72 -22.25 -1.41 -2.29
N ALA A 73 -23.24 -0.65 -1.79
CA ALA A 73 -24.00 -0.98 -0.57
C ALA A 73 -23.14 -1.27 0.69
N ASN A 74 -21.93 -0.71 0.78
CA ASN A 74 -20.95 -0.96 1.86
C ASN A 74 -20.56 -2.44 2.06
N LYS A 75 -20.69 -3.29 1.03
CA LYS A 75 -20.26 -4.69 1.08
C LYS A 75 -18.73 -4.79 1.02
N GLU A 76 -18.12 -5.47 1.99
CA GLU A 76 -16.70 -5.86 1.89
C GLU A 76 -16.52 -6.88 0.75
N LEU A 77 -15.58 -6.60 -0.16
CA LEU A 77 -15.29 -7.44 -1.32
C LEU A 77 -14.03 -8.29 -1.10
N TRP A 78 -13.01 -7.70 -0.48
CA TRP A 78 -11.74 -8.33 -0.14
C TRP A 78 -11.01 -7.50 0.91
N GLY A 79 -10.09 -8.12 1.65
CA GLY A 79 -9.27 -7.45 2.65
C GLY A 79 -7.92 -8.11 2.81
N GLY A 80 -7.14 -7.63 3.77
CA GLY A 80 -5.83 -8.17 4.11
C GLY A 80 -5.10 -7.35 5.16
N THR A 81 -3.80 -7.57 5.23
CA THR A 81 -2.88 -6.80 6.09
C THR A 81 -2.02 -5.86 5.24
N PHE A 82 -1.64 -4.71 5.78
CA PHE A 82 -0.74 -3.75 5.17
C PHE A 82 0.31 -3.25 6.17
N GLU A 83 1.46 -2.85 5.66
CA GLU A 83 2.55 -2.24 6.43
C GLU A 83 3.00 -0.95 5.73
N ILE A 84 3.31 0.09 6.51
CA ILE A 84 3.88 1.34 5.98
C ILE A 84 5.22 1.68 6.64
N ASP A 85 6.14 2.16 5.80
CA ASP A 85 7.40 2.77 6.22
C ASP A 85 7.46 4.21 5.68
N PRO A 86 7.20 5.23 6.52
CA PRO A 86 7.29 6.63 6.15
C PRO A 86 8.73 7.17 6.14
N THR A 87 9.71 6.42 6.64
CA THR A 87 11.14 6.82 6.67
C THR A 87 11.85 6.47 5.36
N ALA A 88 11.33 5.50 4.61
CA ALA A 88 11.76 5.24 3.24
C ALA A 88 11.38 6.41 2.30
N THR A 89 12.22 6.66 1.28
CA THR A 89 11.95 7.63 0.22
C THR A 89 12.06 6.93 -1.15
N PRO A 90 10.97 6.82 -1.94
CA PRO A 90 9.57 7.13 -1.59
C PRO A 90 9.04 6.29 -0.41
N LYS A 91 8.01 6.80 0.27
CA LYS A 91 7.39 6.10 1.43
C LYS A 91 6.81 4.77 0.97
N VAL A 92 7.10 3.69 1.70
CA VAL A 92 6.71 2.33 1.31
C VAL A 92 5.33 1.99 1.87
N TRP A 93 4.50 1.34 1.05
CA TRP A 93 3.25 0.72 1.44
C TRP A 93 3.20 -0.67 0.83
N ASP A 94 3.40 -1.69 1.65
CA ASP A 94 3.30 -3.09 1.22
C ASP A 94 2.00 -3.69 1.76
N HIS A 95 1.40 -4.62 1.03
CA HIS A 95 0.20 -5.31 1.50
C HIS A 95 0.13 -6.77 1.07
N ARG A 96 -0.64 -7.54 1.84
CA ARG A 96 -0.91 -8.96 1.61
C ARG A 96 -2.41 -9.19 1.79
N SER A 97 -3.11 -9.34 0.67
CA SER A 97 -4.53 -9.69 0.67
C SER A 97 -4.73 -11.12 1.20
N HIS A 98 -5.92 -11.44 1.71
CA HIS A 98 -6.25 -12.80 2.15
C HIS A 98 -6.14 -13.82 1.00
N ASP A 99 -6.46 -13.42 -0.24
CA ASP A 99 -6.27 -14.23 -1.45
C ASP A 99 -4.78 -14.41 -1.78
N GLY A 100 -3.97 -13.35 -1.68
CA GLY A 100 -2.53 -13.42 -1.87
C GLY A 100 -1.84 -14.33 -0.86
N LYS A 101 -2.23 -14.24 0.43
CA LYS A 101 -1.76 -15.16 1.47
C LYS A 101 -2.05 -16.63 1.16
N LYS A 102 -3.18 -16.95 0.51
CA LYS A 102 -3.51 -18.31 0.06
C LYS A 102 -2.71 -18.75 -1.18
N LYS A 103 -2.37 -17.82 -2.08
CA LYS A 103 -1.64 -18.07 -3.34
C LYS A 103 -0.12 -17.92 -3.22
N GLY A 104 0.40 -17.61 -2.04
CA GLY A 104 1.81 -17.27 -1.84
C GLY A 104 2.23 -16.03 -2.64
N THR A 105 1.32 -15.07 -2.82
CA THR A 105 1.61 -13.79 -3.48
C THR A 105 1.56 -12.63 -2.49
N ASP A 106 2.35 -11.62 -2.84
CA ASP A 106 2.61 -10.43 -2.05
C ASP A 106 2.52 -9.21 -2.94
N VAL A 107 2.33 -8.05 -2.33
CA VAL A 107 2.29 -6.77 -3.04
C VAL A 107 3.26 -5.80 -2.39
N LEU A 108 4.29 -5.40 -3.14
CA LEU A 108 5.16 -4.30 -2.75
C LEU A 108 4.64 -3.00 -3.33
N GLY A 109 4.75 -1.91 -2.59
CA GLY A 109 4.27 -0.63 -3.08
C GLY A 109 4.86 0.58 -2.38
N ILE A 110 4.39 1.73 -2.80
CA ILE A 110 4.71 3.04 -2.28
C ILE A 110 3.42 3.84 -2.10
N TYR A 111 3.47 4.84 -1.23
CA TYR A 111 2.38 5.78 -1.06
C TYR A 111 2.86 7.23 -1.00
N GLU A 112 1.99 8.13 -1.41
CA GLU A 112 2.11 9.57 -1.16
C GLU A 112 0.85 10.00 -0.40
N LEU A 113 1.05 10.70 0.72
CA LEU A 113 -0.04 11.29 1.51
C LEU A 113 0.17 12.80 1.53
N ASP A 114 -0.80 13.53 0.99
CA ASP A 114 -0.82 14.98 0.82
C ASP A 114 -2.15 15.50 1.38
N GLY A 115 -2.20 15.69 2.71
CA GLY A 115 -3.43 15.97 3.45
C GLY A 115 -4.51 14.92 3.19
N ASP A 116 -5.61 15.35 2.56
CA ASP A 116 -6.77 14.52 2.20
C ASP A 116 -6.62 13.73 0.88
N SER A 117 -5.45 13.75 0.25
CA SER A 117 -5.15 12.88 -0.90
C SER A 117 -4.11 11.81 -0.54
N LEU A 118 -4.53 10.55 -0.66
CA LEU A 118 -3.65 9.39 -0.64
C LEU A 118 -3.46 8.92 -2.07
N LYS A 119 -2.24 8.62 -2.48
CA LYS A 119 -1.97 7.87 -3.72
C LYS A 119 -1.18 6.63 -3.35
N VAL A 120 -1.45 5.52 -4.03
CA VAL A 120 -0.72 4.27 -3.82
C VAL A 120 -0.30 3.71 -5.17
N ALA A 121 0.92 3.21 -5.29
CA ALA A 121 1.41 2.55 -6.49
C ALA A 121 2.09 1.24 -6.09
N CYS A 122 1.72 0.13 -6.73
CA CYS A 122 2.09 -1.19 -6.24
C CYS A 122 2.33 -2.21 -7.33
N VAL A 123 3.00 -3.30 -6.99
CA VAL A 123 3.39 -4.41 -7.87
C VAL A 123 3.15 -5.74 -7.18
N VAL A 124 2.48 -6.66 -7.89
CA VAL A 124 2.27 -8.03 -7.40
C VAL A 124 3.50 -8.89 -7.73
N GLY A 125 3.89 -9.74 -6.79
CA GLY A 125 4.95 -10.73 -6.92
C GLY A 125 4.86 -11.78 -5.81
N GLN A 126 5.99 -12.39 -5.49
CA GLN A 126 6.11 -13.44 -4.48
C GLN A 126 7.45 -13.32 -3.75
N TRP A 127 7.48 -13.52 -2.44
CA TRP A 127 8.73 -13.75 -1.73
C TRP A 127 9.12 -15.23 -1.83
N LYS A 128 10.24 -15.52 -2.52
CA LYS A 128 10.84 -16.85 -2.55
C LYS A 128 11.98 -16.89 -1.54
N GLY A 129 11.69 -17.45 -0.36
CA GLY A 129 12.58 -17.39 0.79
C GLY A 129 12.80 -15.95 1.24
N LYS A 130 13.95 -15.38 0.89
CA LYS A 130 14.39 -14.02 1.24
C LYS A 130 14.49 -13.07 0.05
N GLU A 131 14.11 -13.53 -1.16
CA GLU A 131 14.25 -12.80 -2.41
C GLU A 131 12.89 -12.48 -3.03
N TRP A 132 12.78 -11.29 -3.64
CA TRP A 132 11.55 -10.85 -4.31
C TRP A 132 11.49 -11.35 -5.76
N THR A 133 10.55 -12.24 -6.05
CA THR A 133 10.22 -12.68 -7.40
C THR A 133 9.01 -11.92 -7.94
N GLY A 134 9.24 -10.92 -8.78
CA GLY A 134 8.18 -10.17 -9.46
C GLY A 134 8.66 -8.87 -10.07
N LYS A 135 7.72 -8.05 -10.55
CA LYS A 135 8.01 -6.62 -10.78
C LYS A 135 8.41 -6.03 -9.43
N ALA A 136 9.58 -5.44 -9.28
CA ALA A 136 9.97 -4.84 -8.00
C ALA A 136 9.52 -3.39 -7.88
N ARG A 137 9.59 -2.89 -6.63
CA ARG A 137 8.82 -1.75 -6.11
C ARG A 137 8.95 -0.50 -7.00
N PRO A 138 7.86 0.27 -7.23
CA PRO A 138 7.95 1.56 -7.92
C PRO A 138 8.93 2.51 -7.21
N ARG A 139 9.87 3.12 -7.94
CA ARG A 139 10.97 3.96 -7.40
C ARG A 139 10.89 5.44 -7.80
N GLY A 140 9.68 6.00 -7.90
CA GLY A 140 9.50 7.41 -8.24
C GLY A 140 8.30 8.02 -7.53
N SER A 141 8.23 9.36 -7.47
CA SER A 141 7.00 10.05 -7.05
C SER A 141 5.84 9.60 -7.93
N ILE A 142 4.65 9.51 -7.34
CA ILE A 142 3.42 9.13 -8.04
C ILE A 142 3.00 10.33 -8.88
N ARG A 143 3.65 10.41 -10.06
CA ARG A 143 3.73 11.59 -10.94
C ARG A 143 2.40 12.33 -10.95
N LYS A 144 2.43 13.61 -10.55
CA LYS A 144 1.35 14.54 -10.82
C LYS A 144 1.13 14.52 -12.34
N THR A 145 0.09 13.83 -12.82
CA THR A 145 -0.30 13.89 -14.22
C THR A 145 -0.83 15.28 -14.47
N ARG A 146 0.06 16.17 -14.93
CA ARG A 146 -0.28 17.48 -15.48
C ARG A 146 -1.07 17.23 -16.77
N THR A 147 -2.39 17.15 -16.65
CA THR A 147 -3.28 17.40 -17.79
C THR A 147 -3.10 18.85 -18.21
N TRP A 148 -2.84 19.03 -19.50
CA TRP A 148 -2.89 20.31 -20.19
C TRP A 148 -4.34 20.62 -20.57
#